data_AF-A0A2V9Z280-F1
#
_entry.id   AF-A0A2V9Z280-F1
#
_cell.length_a   1.000
_cell.length_b   1.000
_cell.length_c   1.000
_cell.angle_alpha   90.00
_cell.angle_beta   90.00
_cell.angle_gamma   90.00
#
_symmetry.space_group_name_H-M   'P 1'
#
loop_
_entity.id
_entity.type
_entity.pdbx_description
1 polymer ?
#
loop_
_entity_poly.entity_id
_entity_poly.type
_entity_poly.pdbx_seq_one_letter_code
_entity_poly.pdbx_strand_id
1 'polypeptide(L)'
;MPILAFAQSSDFAQNLEACKNGRGACDRSKLTESESAGVALADHQRNIANCRDRFEPCVHSKLTEPEAIALALADHQRNISNCNDGMGSCDRSKLSQSEAREMAVAEHQRNFANRKDGVGDCDRSKLSPSEAGAVDTAKRQLNVSDCKNGAGLCDHSRLTPSETRVVTAAEHQRNAQNCENGWDECDHLRLTPSEARQTAVADHQRNLSACKDGQKTRDYSKLTRQKLGHWPPPTASEITQHVSRGQGYCDRSRLTPSEARAIPAQYNPIPQ
;
A
#
# COMPACT_ATOMS: atom_id res chain seq x y z
N MET A 1 -52.18 -12.89 47.57
CA MET A 1 -50.70 -12.96 47.58
C MET A 1 -50.21 -13.63 46.30
N PRO A 2 -49.97 -12.90 45.18
CA PRO A 2 -49.45 -13.49 43.93
C PRO A 2 -47.98 -13.17 43.64
N ILE A 3 -47.38 -12.18 44.31
CA ILE A 3 -46.08 -11.59 43.91
C ILE A 3 -44.92 -12.59 44.00
N LEU A 4 -44.93 -13.52 44.97
CA LEU A 4 -43.88 -14.54 45.14
C LEU A 4 -43.86 -15.58 44.01
N ALA A 5 -45.01 -15.93 43.42
CA ALA A 5 -45.09 -16.92 42.35
C ALA A 5 -44.55 -16.36 41.01
N PHE A 6 -44.78 -15.07 40.75
CA PHE A 6 -44.25 -14.40 39.54
C PHE A 6 -42.73 -14.22 39.58
N ALA A 7 -42.16 -13.89 40.75
CA ALA A 7 -40.71 -13.76 40.90
C ALA A 7 -39.98 -15.11 40.70
N GLN A 8 -40.47 -16.19 41.33
CA GLN A 8 -39.90 -17.53 41.15
C GLN A 8 -39.99 -18.02 39.71
N SER A 9 -41.12 -17.81 39.03
CA SER A 9 -41.29 -18.18 37.62
C SER A 9 -40.30 -17.46 36.69
N SER A 10 -39.97 -16.20 37.00
CA SER A 10 -38.97 -15.42 36.25
C SER A 10 -37.56 -15.97 36.48
N ASP A 11 -37.22 -16.32 37.71
CA ASP A 11 -35.89 -16.86 38.06
C ASP A 11 -35.64 -18.24 37.42
N PHE A 12 -36.64 -19.11 37.36
CA PHE A 12 -36.53 -20.40 36.66
C PHE A 12 -36.37 -20.24 35.15
N ALA A 13 -37.13 -19.31 34.54
CA ALA A 13 -37.00 -19.01 33.11
C ALA A 13 -35.61 -18.43 32.77
N GLN A 14 -35.09 -17.52 33.61
CA GLN A 14 -33.74 -16.97 33.46
C GLN A 14 -32.66 -18.04 33.63
N ASN A 15 -32.84 -18.97 34.58
CA ASN A 15 -31.93 -20.10 34.75
C ASN A 15 -31.90 -21.01 33.52
N LEU A 16 -33.07 -21.38 32.98
CA LEU A 16 -33.19 -22.20 31.78
C LEU A 16 -32.49 -21.52 30.58
N GLU A 17 -32.70 -20.22 30.38
CA GLU A 17 -32.02 -19.46 29.34
C GLU A 17 -30.51 -19.41 29.56
N ALA A 18 -30.04 -19.20 30.79
CA ALA A 18 -28.61 -19.27 31.11
C ALA A 18 -28.02 -20.63 30.75
N CYS A 19 -28.74 -21.72 31.05
CA CYS A 19 -28.33 -23.09 30.73
C CYS A 19 -28.29 -23.38 29.24
N LYS A 20 -29.35 -23.04 28.48
CA LYS A 20 -29.36 -23.19 27.01
C LYS A 20 -28.21 -22.42 26.36
N ASN A 21 -27.93 -21.22 26.86
CA ASN A 21 -26.83 -20.38 26.38
C ASN A 21 -25.45 -20.75 26.97
N GLY A 22 -25.35 -21.77 27.82
CA GLY A 22 -24.06 -22.25 28.35
C GLY A 22 -23.35 -21.26 29.26
N ARG A 23 -24.10 -20.36 29.90
CA ARG A 23 -23.57 -19.34 30.79
C ARG A 23 -23.22 -19.96 32.14
N GLY A 24 -22.14 -19.49 32.76
CA GLY A 24 -21.71 -19.97 34.09
C GLY A 24 -22.73 -19.75 35.21
N ALA A 25 -23.72 -18.88 35.02
CA ALA A 25 -24.84 -18.67 35.93
C ALA A 25 -25.90 -19.80 35.90
N CYS A 26 -25.76 -20.79 35.00
CA CYS A 26 -26.64 -21.95 34.92
C CYS A 26 -26.53 -22.84 36.16
N ASP A 27 -27.64 -23.03 36.86
CA ASP A 27 -27.80 -24.02 37.92
C ASP A 27 -28.63 -25.20 37.39
N ARG A 28 -27.93 -26.27 36.99
CA ARG A 28 -28.56 -27.49 36.45
C ARG A 28 -29.43 -28.24 37.47
N SER A 29 -29.24 -28.00 38.77
CA SER A 29 -30.04 -28.68 39.82
C SER A 29 -31.50 -28.22 39.86
N LYS A 30 -31.80 -27.07 39.24
CA LYS A 30 -33.12 -26.45 39.19
C LYS A 30 -33.92 -26.79 37.94
N LEU A 31 -33.40 -27.66 37.07
CA LEU A 31 -34.05 -28.04 35.81
C LEU A 31 -34.97 -29.24 36.02
N THR A 32 -36.13 -29.21 35.38
CA THR A 32 -36.96 -30.41 35.16
C THR A 32 -36.28 -31.36 34.17
N GLU A 33 -36.76 -32.60 34.08
CA GLU A 33 -36.22 -33.59 33.14
C GLU A 33 -36.33 -33.15 31.67
N SER A 34 -37.46 -32.57 31.28
CA SER A 34 -37.67 -32.03 29.92
C SER A 34 -36.75 -30.85 29.63
N GLU A 35 -36.58 -29.94 30.58
CA GLU A 35 -35.66 -28.80 30.46
C GLU A 35 -34.20 -29.26 30.37
N SER A 36 -33.81 -30.26 31.17
CA SER A 36 -32.50 -30.88 31.13
C SER A 36 -32.20 -31.51 29.77
N ALA A 37 -33.17 -32.22 29.18
CA ALA A 37 -33.05 -32.75 27.81
C ALA A 37 -32.89 -31.63 26.76
N GLY A 38 -33.64 -30.54 26.90
CA GLY A 38 -33.50 -29.37 26.03
C GLY A 38 -32.15 -28.67 26.16
N VAL A 39 -31.62 -28.55 27.39
CA VAL A 39 -30.28 -27.99 27.65
C VAL A 39 -29.19 -28.90 27.08
N ALA A 40 -29.32 -30.22 27.21
CA ALA A 40 -28.38 -31.18 26.64
C ALA A 40 -28.30 -31.09 25.10
N LEU A 41 -29.43 -30.86 24.42
CA LEU A 41 -29.46 -30.60 22.99
C LEU A 41 -28.74 -29.29 22.64
N ALA A 42 -28.96 -28.22 23.40
CA ALA A 42 -28.28 -26.94 23.18
C ALA A 42 -26.76 -27.03 23.43
N ASP A 43 -26.35 -27.78 24.46
CA ASP A 43 -24.95 -28.09 24.73
C ASP A 43 -24.31 -28.87 23.57
N HIS A 44 -25.02 -29.86 23.03
CA HIS A 44 -24.56 -30.65 21.88
C HIS A 44 -24.40 -29.80 20.62
N GLN A 45 -25.39 -28.96 20.31
CA GLN A 45 -25.33 -28.02 19.18
C GLN A 45 -24.15 -27.06 19.29
N ARG A 46 -23.90 -26.52 20.50
CA ARG A 46 -22.75 -25.66 20.77
C ARG A 46 -21.43 -26.43 20.62
N ASN A 47 -21.35 -27.68 21.06
CA ASN A 47 -20.16 -28.52 20.86
C ASN A 47 -19.86 -28.72 19.36
N ILE A 48 -20.87 -29.01 18.54
CA ILE A 48 -20.71 -29.13 17.09
C ILE A 48 -20.21 -27.82 16.47
N ALA A 49 -20.80 -26.68 16.86
CA ALA A 49 -20.40 -25.37 16.36
C ALA A 49 -18.93 -25.06 16.71
N ASN A 50 -18.56 -25.23 17.98
CA ASN A 50 -17.18 -25.09 18.45
C ASN A 50 -16.22 -25.95 17.63
N CYS A 51 -16.55 -27.22 17.40
CA CYS A 51 -15.71 -28.11 16.58
C CYS A 51 -15.55 -27.62 15.14
N ARG A 52 -16.63 -27.19 14.47
CA ARG A 52 -16.57 -26.67 13.09
C ARG A 52 -15.74 -25.39 12.96
N ASP A 53 -15.81 -24.55 13.98
CA ASP A 53 -15.12 -23.25 14.04
C ASP A 53 -13.73 -23.35 14.67
N ARG A 54 -13.34 -24.54 15.17
CA ARG A 54 -12.07 -24.82 15.88
C ARG A 54 -11.90 -24.00 17.16
N PHE A 55 -12.99 -23.81 17.87
CA PHE A 55 -13.00 -23.24 19.21
C PHE A 55 -13.00 -24.32 20.27
N GLU A 56 -12.28 -24.07 21.36
CA GLU A 56 -12.30 -24.94 22.54
C GLU A 56 -13.39 -24.49 23.52
N PRO A 57 -14.10 -25.43 24.18
CA PRO A 57 -13.91 -26.88 24.06
C PRO A 57 -14.61 -27.47 22.83
N CYS A 58 -13.90 -28.33 22.09
CA CYS A 58 -14.47 -29.27 21.12
C CYS A 58 -14.33 -30.70 21.65
N VAL A 59 -15.41 -31.26 22.17
CA VAL A 59 -15.42 -32.60 22.78
C VAL A 59 -15.87 -33.63 21.74
N HIS A 60 -14.91 -34.21 21.04
CA HIS A 60 -15.16 -35.20 19.97
C HIS A 60 -15.95 -36.43 20.43
N SER A 61 -15.76 -36.89 21.67
CA SER A 61 -16.48 -38.06 22.21
C SER A 61 -17.98 -37.84 22.40
N LYS A 62 -18.46 -36.61 22.28
CA LYS A 62 -19.90 -36.27 22.33
C LYS A 62 -20.53 -36.17 20.95
N LEU A 63 -19.77 -36.31 19.87
CA LEU A 63 -20.30 -36.30 18.51
C LEU A 63 -20.92 -37.66 18.17
N THR A 64 -22.03 -37.63 17.44
CA THR A 64 -22.52 -38.81 16.74
C THR A 64 -21.61 -39.14 15.55
N GLU A 65 -21.69 -40.37 15.06
CA GLU A 65 -20.89 -40.80 13.90
C GLU A 65 -21.12 -39.90 12.66
N PRO A 66 -22.36 -39.54 12.26
CA PRO A 66 -22.58 -38.63 11.13
C PRO A 66 -21.99 -37.23 11.36
N GLU A 67 -22.04 -36.71 12.59
CA GLU A 67 -21.46 -35.40 12.93
C GLU A 67 -19.93 -35.43 12.86
N ALA A 68 -19.30 -36.50 13.34
CA ALA A 68 -17.86 -36.70 13.25
C ALA A 68 -17.40 -36.81 11.79
N ILE A 69 -18.14 -37.54 10.95
CA ILE A 69 -17.87 -37.63 9.50
C ILE A 69 -18.01 -36.25 8.83
N ALA A 70 -19.09 -35.52 9.13
CA ALA A 70 -19.30 -34.19 8.57
C ALA A 70 -18.19 -33.20 8.97
N LEU A 71 -17.71 -33.28 10.21
CA LEU A 71 -16.59 -32.48 10.69
C LEU A 71 -15.29 -32.83 9.95
N ALA A 72 -14.98 -34.13 9.81
CA ALA A 72 -13.79 -34.58 9.11
C ALA A 72 -13.78 -34.14 7.62
N LEU A 73 -14.94 -34.18 6.96
CA LEU A 73 -15.08 -33.67 5.59
C LEU A 73 -14.83 -32.15 5.51
N ALA A 74 -15.40 -31.37 6.44
CA ALA A 74 -15.17 -29.93 6.49
C ALA A 74 -13.71 -29.58 6.75
N ASP A 75 -13.04 -30.32 7.63
CA ASP A 75 -11.61 -30.16 7.91
C ASP A 75 -10.74 -30.52 6.71
N HIS A 76 -11.09 -31.60 5.99
CA HIS A 76 -10.40 -32.00 4.76
C HIS A 76 -10.56 -30.95 3.65
N GLN A 77 -11.78 -30.44 3.44
CA GLN A 77 -12.05 -29.35 2.48
C GLN A 77 -11.24 -28.09 2.82
N ARG A 78 -11.17 -27.72 4.10
CA ARG A 78 -10.36 -26.58 4.56
C ARG A 78 -8.87 -26.83 4.32
N ASN A 79 -8.39 -28.06 4.57
CA ASN A 79 -7.01 -28.44 4.28
C ASN A 79 -6.68 -28.26 2.79
N ILE A 80 -7.54 -28.77 1.89
CA ILE A 80 -7.39 -28.59 0.44
C ILE A 80 -7.35 -27.11 0.06
N SER A 81 -8.27 -26.29 0.58
CA SER A 81 -8.28 -24.85 0.32
C SER A 81 -6.96 -24.20 0.75
N ASN A 82 -6.51 -24.44 1.98
CA ASN A 82 -5.25 -23.91 2.49
C ASN A 82 -4.05 -24.32 1.60
N CYS A 83 -4.01 -25.58 1.17
CA CYS A 83 -2.99 -26.10 0.25
C CYS A 83 -3.03 -25.38 -1.11
N ASN A 84 -4.23 -25.21 -1.66
CA ASN A 84 -4.46 -24.60 -2.96
C ASN A 84 -4.28 -23.09 -2.95
N ASP A 85 -4.52 -22.41 -1.84
CA ASP A 85 -4.35 -20.96 -1.72
C ASP A 85 -2.92 -20.60 -1.31
N GLY A 86 -2.18 -21.56 -0.71
CA GLY A 86 -0.88 -21.30 -0.11
C GLY A 86 -0.97 -20.43 1.14
N MET A 87 -2.14 -20.40 1.78
CA MET A 87 -2.42 -19.64 2.99
C MET A 87 -2.66 -20.59 4.17
N GLY A 88 -2.12 -20.25 5.34
CA GLY A 88 -2.24 -21.08 6.54
C GLY A 88 -1.44 -22.38 6.46
N SER A 89 -1.67 -23.29 7.42
CA SER A 89 -1.06 -24.61 7.41
C SER A 89 -1.86 -25.58 6.54
N CYS A 90 -1.13 -26.35 5.73
CA CYS A 90 -1.64 -27.41 4.88
C CYS A 90 -0.93 -28.71 5.27
N ASP A 91 -1.69 -29.74 5.59
CA ASP A 91 -1.20 -31.10 5.82
C ASP A 91 -1.31 -31.91 4.52
N ARG A 92 -0.18 -31.98 3.80
CA ARG A 92 -0.09 -32.69 2.52
C ARG A 92 -0.31 -34.21 2.66
N SER A 93 -0.13 -34.78 3.85
CA SER A 93 -0.30 -36.22 4.08
C SER A 93 -1.75 -36.67 4.00
N LYS A 94 -2.69 -35.74 4.15
CA LYS A 94 -4.14 -35.99 4.09
C LYS A 94 -4.74 -35.84 2.70
N LEU A 95 -3.95 -35.43 1.71
CA LEU A 95 -4.42 -35.27 0.35
C LEU A 95 -4.46 -36.62 -0.39
N SER A 96 -5.52 -36.83 -1.13
CA SER A 96 -5.55 -37.85 -2.19
C SER A 96 -4.57 -37.49 -3.31
N GLN A 97 -4.28 -38.46 -4.18
CA GLN A 97 -3.37 -38.24 -5.29
C GLN A 97 -3.86 -37.15 -6.27
N SER A 98 -5.18 -37.06 -6.52
CA SER A 98 -5.76 -36.02 -7.37
C SER A 98 -5.65 -34.64 -6.73
N GLU A 99 -5.99 -34.52 -5.45
CA GLU A 99 -5.89 -33.25 -4.70
C GLU A 99 -4.43 -32.77 -4.61
N ALA A 100 -3.47 -33.67 -4.42
CA ALA A 100 -2.05 -33.33 -4.43
C ALA A 100 -1.56 -32.83 -5.80
N ARG A 101 -2.10 -33.37 -6.90
CA ARG A 101 -1.80 -32.87 -8.26
C ARG A 101 -2.38 -31.49 -8.49
N GLU A 102 -3.63 -31.24 -8.07
CA GLU A 102 -4.26 -29.92 -8.16
C GLU A 102 -3.51 -28.88 -7.35
N MET A 103 -3.11 -29.21 -6.11
CA MET A 103 -2.26 -28.36 -5.28
C MET A 103 -0.94 -28.04 -5.98
N ALA A 104 -0.28 -29.01 -6.60
CA ALA A 104 0.98 -28.77 -7.30
C ALA A 104 0.81 -27.80 -8.49
N VAL A 105 -0.31 -27.90 -9.22
CA VAL A 105 -0.65 -26.95 -10.30
C VAL A 105 -0.89 -25.56 -9.72
N ALA A 106 -1.64 -25.45 -8.62
CA ALA A 106 -1.90 -24.17 -7.97
C ALA A 106 -0.60 -23.53 -7.44
N GLU A 107 0.28 -24.32 -6.79
CA GLU A 107 1.59 -23.89 -6.30
C GLU A 107 2.45 -23.35 -7.46
N HIS A 108 2.47 -24.07 -8.58
CA HIS A 108 3.19 -23.65 -9.78
C HIS A 108 2.65 -22.34 -10.37
N GLN A 109 1.33 -22.20 -10.47
CA GLN A 109 0.68 -20.97 -10.94
C GLN A 109 1.01 -19.76 -10.05
N ARG A 110 0.96 -19.93 -8.72
CA ARG A 110 1.38 -18.88 -7.77
C ARG A 110 2.85 -18.53 -7.93
N ASN A 111 3.72 -19.53 -8.06
CA ASN A 111 5.14 -19.32 -8.28
C ASN A 111 5.40 -18.49 -9.56
N PHE A 112 4.72 -18.83 -10.66
CA PHE A 112 4.80 -18.07 -11.90
C PHE A 112 4.26 -16.63 -11.76
N ALA A 113 3.12 -16.44 -11.09
CA ALA A 113 2.55 -15.12 -10.84
C ALA A 113 3.47 -14.24 -9.99
N ASN A 114 3.92 -14.74 -8.83
CA ASN A 114 4.88 -14.09 -7.94
C ASN A 114 6.14 -13.64 -8.69
N ARG A 115 6.62 -14.46 -9.64
CA ARG A 115 7.77 -14.11 -10.47
C ARG A 115 7.55 -12.98 -11.44
N LYS A 116 6.37 -12.94 -12.04
CA LYS A 116 5.97 -11.90 -12.98
C LYS A 116 5.82 -10.56 -12.24
N ASP A 117 5.21 -10.60 -11.07
CA ASP A 117 4.83 -9.41 -10.30
C ASP A 117 5.98 -8.94 -9.37
N GLY A 118 6.98 -9.79 -9.13
CA GLY A 118 8.12 -9.47 -8.25
C GLY A 118 7.77 -9.49 -6.76
N VAL A 119 6.71 -10.19 -6.37
CA VAL A 119 6.17 -10.23 -5.02
C VAL A 119 6.33 -11.63 -4.42
N GLY A 120 6.79 -11.70 -3.17
CA GLY A 120 6.89 -12.95 -2.41
C GLY A 120 8.01 -13.90 -2.87
N ASP A 121 8.18 -14.98 -2.12
CA ASP A 121 9.15 -16.01 -2.44
C ASP A 121 8.72 -16.80 -3.68
N CYS A 122 9.68 -17.08 -4.55
CA CYS A 122 9.44 -17.80 -5.80
C CYS A 122 10.71 -18.44 -6.37
N ASP A 123 10.59 -19.64 -6.92
CA ASP A 123 11.67 -20.49 -7.44
C ASP A 123 11.74 -20.50 -8.97
N ARG A 124 12.95 -20.34 -9.53
CA ARG A 124 13.18 -20.19 -10.98
C ARG A 124 13.32 -21.53 -11.64
N SER A 125 13.86 -22.49 -10.89
CA SER A 125 14.09 -23.83 -11.37
C SER A 125 12.78 -24.55 -11.72
N LYS A 126 11.66 -24.11 -11.13
CA LYS A 126 10.33 -24.65 -11.39
C LYS A 126 9.65 -24.10 -12.64
N LEU A 127 10.18 -23.08 -13.30
CA LEU A 127 9.56 -22.49 -14.49
C LEU A 127 9.92 -23.25 -15.76
N SER A 128 8.95 -23.44 -16.65
CA SER A 128 9.22 -23.82 -18.04
C SER A 128 9.96 -22.70 -18.79
N PRO A 129 10.63 -23.00 -19.92
CA PRO A 129 11.28 -21.97 -20.73
C PRO A 129 10.33 -20.86 -21.21
N SER A 130 9.09 -21.21 -21.58
CA SER A 130 8.08 -20.23 -21.99
C SER A 130 7.64 -19.32 -20.84
N GLU A 131 7.49 -19.87 -19.63
CA GLU A 131 7.16 -19.09 -18.44
C GLU A 131 8.32 -18.17 -18.04
N ALA A 132 9.55 -18.67 -18.09
CA ALA A 132 10.73 -17.83 -17.84
C ALA A 132 10.79 -16.64 -18.81
N GLY A 133 10.52 -16.87 -20.11
CA GLY A 133 10.45 -15.80 -21.11
C GLY A 133 9.31 -14.81 -20.85
N ALA A 134 8.15 -15.27 -20.38
CA ALA A 134 7.03 -14.41 -20.00
C ALA A 134 7.36 -13.54 -18.78
N VAL A 135 8.02 -14.12 -17.76
CA VAL A 135 8.52 -13.38 -16.58
C VAL A 135 9.53 -12.32 -16.99
N ASP A 136 10.51 -12.67 -17.82
CA ASP A 136 11.54 -11.72 -18.27
C ASP A 136 10.92 -10.57 -19.09
N THR A 137 9.90 -10.86 -19.90
CA THR A 137 9.13 -9.85 -20.64
C THR A 137 8.38 -8.92 -19.69
N ALA A 138 7.65 -9.46 -18.70
CA ALA A 138 6.91 -8.65 -17.73
C ALA A 138 7.85 -7.76 -16.90
N LYS A 139 8.99 -8.29 -16.45
CA LYS A 139 10.01 -7.51 -15.74
C LYS A 139 10.61 -6.40 -16.61
N ARG A 140 10.80 -6.65 -17.91
CA ARG A 140 11.26 -5.61 -18.84
C ARG A 140 10.21 -4.52 -19.01
N GLN A 141 8.93 -4.90 -19.17
CA GLN A 141 7.82 -3.94 -19.26
C GLN A 141 7.69 -3.08 -17.99
N LEU A 142 7.82 -3.68 -16.81
CA LEU A 142 7.84 -2.96 -15.55
C LEU A 142 9.01 -1.96 -15.50
N ASN A 143 10.23 -2.40 -15.83
CA ASN A 143 11.40 -1.52 -15.88
C ASN A 143 11.19 -0.33 -16.84
N VAL A 144 10.63 -0.57 -18.02
CA VAL A 144 10.29 0.50 -18.98
C VAL A 144 9.28 1.48 -18.37
N SER A 145 8.24 0.98 -17.70
CA SER A 145 7.23 1.79 -17.03
C SER A 145 7.84 2.66 -15.92
N ASP A 146 8.64 2.04 -15.06
CA ASP A 146 9.37 2.69 -13.96
C ASP A 146 10.24 3.83 -14.48
N CYS A 147 11.07 3.57 -15.51
CA CYS A 147 11.89 4.59 -16.14
C CYS A 147 11.07 5.75 -16.75
N LYS A 148 9.98 5.44 -17.47
CA LYS A 148 9.13 6.46 -18.09
C LYS A 148 8.48 7.37 -17.05
N ASN A 149 8.00 6.80 -15.95
CA ASN A 149 7.29 7.54 -14.90
C ASN A 149 8.23 8.18 -13.88
N GLY A 150 9.48 7.72 -13.80
CA GLY A 150 10.42 8.13 -12.75
C GLY A 150 10.07 7.59 -11.38
N ALA A 151 9.41 6.44 -11.34
CA ALA A 151 9.07 5.72 -10.13
C ALA A 151 9.89 4.42 -10.09
N GLY A 152 10.11 3.86 -8.90
CA GLY A 152 10.82 2.58 -8.76
C GLY A 152 12.32 2.65 -9.08
N LEU A 153 12.92 1.48 -9.32
CA LEU A 153 14.34 1.35 -9.68
C LEU A 153 14.46 1.16 -11.20
N CYS A 154 14.62 2.26 -11.92
CA CYS A 154 14.92 2.21 -13.36
C CYS A 154 16.33 1.67 -13.61
N ASP A 155 16.44 0.57 -14.35
CA ASP A 155 17.71 0.01 -14.83
C ASP A 155 17.82 0.16 -16.36
N HIS A 156 18.56 1.18 -16.79
CA HIS A 156 18.78 1.44 -18.22
C HIS A 156 19.54 0.33 -18.93
N SER A 157 20.32 -0.50 -18.23
CA SER A 157 21.11 -1.58 -18.84
C SER A 157 20.23 -2.71 -19.40
N ARG A 158 18.97 -2.77 -18.94
CA ARG A 158 17.98 -3.79 -19.32
C ARG A 158 17.03 -3.34 -20.42
N LEU A 159 17.20 -2.12 -20.93
CA LEU A 159 16.38 -1.57 -22.00
C LEU A 159 16.92 -2.01 -23.38
N THR A 160 16.01 -2.36 -24.28
CA THR A 160 16.36 -2.46 -25.71
C THR A 160 16.60 -1.07 -26.30
N PRO A 161 17.32 -0.95 -27.44
CA PRO A 161 17.54 0.36 -28.07
C PRO A 161 16.26 1.14 -28.40
N SER A 162 15.17 0.45 -28.75
CA SER A 162 13.85 1.08 -28.95
C SER A 162 13.24 1.58 -27.66
N GLU A 163 13.32 0.81 -26.58
CA GLU A 163 12.81 1.19 -25.27
C GLU A 163 13.61 2.37 -24.68
N THR A 164 14.94 2.37 -24.84
CA THR A 164 15.80 3.49 -24.44
C THR A 164 15.34 4.80 -25.08
N ARG A 165 15.05 4.82 -26.39
CA ARG A 165 14.55 6.04 -27.05
C ARG A 165 13.25 6.56 -26.43
N VAL A 166 12.31 5.66 -26.13
CA VAL A 166 11.02 6.02 -25.53
C VAL A 166 11.20 6.51 -24.10
N VAL A 167 12.04 5.84 -23.31
CA VAL A 167 12.36 6.22 -21.93
C VAL A 167 13.05 7.57 -21.86
N THR A 168 14.09 7.80 -22.67
CA THR A 168 14.82 9.08 -22.71
C THR A 168 13.91 10.24 -23.10
N ALA A 169 12.99 10.02 -24.04
CA ALA A 169 12.00 11.05 -24.40
C ALA A 169 11.07 11.38 -23.22
N ALA A 170 10.57 10.37 -22.50
CA ALA A 170 9.70 10.56 -21.34
C ALA A 170 10.44 11.27 -20.19
N GLU A 171 11.69 10.90 -19.92
CA GLU A 171 12.54 11.56 -18.92
C GLU A 171 12.83 13.02 -19.26
N HIS A 172 13.15 13.31 -20.53
CA HIS A 172 13.37 14.68 -20.98
C HIS A 172 12.10 15.52 -20.82
N GLN A 173 10.94 14.97 -21.19
CA GLN A 173 9.65 15.63 -20.99
C GLN A 173 9.37 15.92 -19.50
N ARG A 174 9.61 14.94 -18.61
CA ARG A 174 9.46 15.15 -17.15
C ARG A 174 10.44 16.21 -16.64
N ASN A 175 11.69 16.19 -17.10
CA ASN A 175 12.67 17.21 -16.74
C ASN A 175 12.20 18.62 -17.16
N ALA A 176 11.72 18.78 -18.39
CA ALA A 176 11.17 20.04 -18.86
C ALA A 176 9.98 20.51 -17.99
N GLN A 177 9.07 19.60 -17.61
CA GLN A 177 7.95 19.89 -16.71
C GLN A 177 8.43 20.27 -15.29
N ASN A 178 9.41 19.56 -14.74
CA ASN A 178 9.99 19.90 -13.43
C ASN A 178 10.57 21.31 -13.47
N CYS A 179 11.31 21.65 -14.52
CA CYS A 179 11.89 22.98 -14.72
C CYS A 179 10.82 24.06 -14.92
N GLU A 180 9.80 23.79 -15.74
CA GLU A 180 8.66 24.69 -15.93
C GLU A 180 7.93 24.96 -14.61
N ASN A 181 7.78 23.96 -13.74
CA ASN A 181 7.15 24.11 -12.43
C ASN A 181 8.09 24.61 -11.32
N GLY A 182 9.40 24.67 -11.59
CA GLY A 182 10.42 25.10 -10.64
C GLY A 182 10.74 24.08 -9.55
N TRP A 183 10.55 22.79 -9.81
CA TRP A 183 10.87 21.69 -8.89
C TRP A 183 12.39 21.45 -8.80
N ASP A 184 12.86 20.96 -7.66
CA ASP A 184 14.29 20.77 -7.37
C ASP A 184 14.95 19.70 -8.26
N GLU A 185 14.15 18.77 -8.78
CA GLU A 185 14.56 17.72 -9.72
C GLU A 185 14.76 18.23 -11.15
N CYS A 186 14.69 19.54 -11.39
CA CYS A 186 15.05 20.15 -12.66
C CYS A 186 16.56 20.09 -12.92
N ASP A 187 16.93 19.45 -14.03
CA ASP A 187 18.27 19.50 -14.61
C ASP A 187 18.29 20.43 -15.83
N HIS A 188 18.79 21.65 -15.63
CA HIS A 188 18.88 22.67 -16.68
C HIS A 188 19.83 22.29 -17.82
N LEU A 189 20.80 21.39 -17.58
CA LEU A 189 21.75 20.95 -18.61
C LEU A 189 21.08 20.04 -19.65
N ARG A 190 19.92 19.47 -19.31
CA ARG A 190 19.13 18.58 -20.16
C ARG A 190 18.03 19.29 -20.93
N LEU A 191 17.95 20.63 -20.87
CA LEU A 191 16.94 21.41 -21.60
C LEU A 191 17.41 21.78 -23.01
N THR A 192 16.48 21.77 -23.96
CA THR A 192 16.68 22.44 -25.25
C THR A 192 16.70 23.97 -25.07
N PRO A 193 17.26 24.73 -26.03
CA PRO A 193 17.23 26.19 -25.96
C PRO A 193 15.83 26.81 -25.88
N SER A 194 14.82 26.15 -26.45
CA SER A 194 13.42 26.58 -26.33
C SER A 194 12.87 26.36 -24.93
N GLU A 195 13.10 25.19 -24.34
CA GLU A 195 12.64 24.88 -22.99
C GLU A 195 13.34 25.75 -21.95
N ALA A 196 14.65 25.99 -22.10
CA ALA A 196 15.39 26.90 -21.23
C ALA A 196 14.79 28.33 -21.23
N ARG A 197 14.36 28.82 -22.39
CA ARG A 197 13.66 30.12 -22.48
C ARG A 197 12.29 30.07 -21.78
N GLN A 198 11.53 28.99 -21.94
CA GLN A 198 10.23 28.82 -21.27
C GLN A 198 10.40 28.75 -19.75
N THR A 199 11.36 27.96 -19.25
CA THR A 199 11.72 27.89 -17.84
C THR A 199 12.09 29.26 -17.29
N ALA A 200 12.92 30.04 -17.99
CA ALA A 200 13.29 31.38 -17.53
C ALA A 200 12.09 32.33 -17.42
N VAL A 201 11.13 32.23 -18.34
CA VAL A 201 9.87 33.00 -18.26
C VAL A 201 9.02 32.55 -17.06
N ALA A 202 8.88 31.24 -16.85
CA ALA A 202 8.12 30.69 -15.74
C ALA A 202 8.75 31.04 -14.37
N ASP A 203 10.08 30.99 -14.26
CA ASP A 203 10.84 31.44 -13.09
C ASP A 203 10.60 32.92 -12.79
N HIS A 204 10.64 33.77 -13.82
CA HIS A 204 10.39 35.20 -13.67
C HIS A 204 8.98 35.48 -13.17
N GLN A 205 7.98 34.78 -13.74
CA GLN A 205 6.58 34.89 -13.31
C GLN A 205 6.40 34.46 -11.85
N ARG A 206 6.98 33.32 -11.44
CA ARG A 206 6.95 32.87 -10.04
C ARG A 206 7.61 33.87 -9.10
N ASN A 207 8.78 34.41 -9.46
CA ASN A 207 9.48 35.42 -8.68
C ASN A 207 8.63 36.69 -8.51
N LEU A 208 8.03 37.16 -9.60
CA LEU A 208 7.12 38.32 -9.57
C LEU A 208 5.92 38.07 -8.66
N SER A 209 5.30 36.89 -8.74
CA SER A 209 4.19 36.50 -7.85
C SER A 209 4.63 36.45 -6.39
N ALA A 210 5.75 35.78 -6.08
CA ALA A 210 6.29 35.73 -4.72
C ALA A 210 6.58 37.12 -4.14
N CYS A 211 7.05 38.06 -4.98
CA CYS A 211 7.24 39.45 -4.60
C CYS A 211 5.93 40.20 -4.34
N LYS A 212 4.90 39.98 -5.18
CA LYS A 212 3.57 40.58 -4.97
C LYS A 212 2.89 40.05 -3.71
N ASP A 213 3.10 38.77 -3.42
CA ASP A 213 2.55 38.08 -2.23
C ASP A 213 3.31 38.40 -0.94
N GLY A 214 4.36 39.25 -1.01
CA GLY A 214 5.13 39.67 0.17
C GLY A 214 6.00 38.57 0.78
N GLN A 215 6.33 37.52 0.02
CA GLN A 215 7.20 36.45 0.50
C GLN A 215 8.60 36.99 0.82
N LYS A 216 9.31 36.31 1.73
CA LYS A 216 10.63 36.76 2.23
C LYS A 216 11.55 37.14 1.07
N THR A 217 12.20 38.28 1.18
CA THR A 217 13.11 38.76 0.13
C THR A 217 14.49 38.12 0.30
N ARG A 218 15.08 37.67 -0.81
CA ARG A 218 16.51 37.37 -0.90
C ARG A 218 17.09 38.18 -2.05
N ASP A 219 17.80 39.24 -1.72
CA ASP A 219 18.48 40.09 -2.70
C ASP A 219 19.85 39.49 -3.04
N TYR A 220 19.91 38.73 -4.14
CA TYR A 220 21.13 38.07 -4.58
C TYR A 220 22.11 38.99 -5.32
N SER A 221 21.74 40.24 -5.62
CA SER A 221 22.67 41.25 -6.14
C SER A 221 23.85 41.53 -5.18
N LYS A 222 23.70 41.13 -3.92
CA LYS A 222 24.74 41.18 -2.88
C LYS A 222 25.69 39.98 -2.89
N LEU A 223 25.28 38.81 -3.41
CA LEU A 223 26.15 37.63 -3.50
C LEU A 223 27.23 37.78 -4.57
N THR A 224 26.93 38.47 -5.68
CA THR A 224 27.90 38.77 -6.75
C THR A 224 29.11 39.55 -6.24
N ARG A 225 28.97 40.31 -5.14
CA ARG A 225 30.06 41.06 -4.51
C ARG A 225 30.84 40.28 -3.45
N GLN A 226 30.26 39.24 -2.85
CA GLN A 226 30.86 38.56 -1.68
C GLN A 226 31.48 37.18 -2.03
N LYS A 227 31.47 36.77 -3.30
CA LYS A 227 32.03 35.48 -3.75
C LYS A 227 33.07 35.66 -4.87
N LEU A 228 34.03 36.56 -4.69
CA LEU A 228 35.27 36.62 -5.49
C LEU A 228 36.33 35.67 -4.93
N GLY A 229 36.03 34.37 -4.95
CA GLY A 229 36.98 33.34 -4.50
C GLY A 229 37.06 32.09 -5.40
N HIS A 230 36.23 31.98 -6.43
CA HIS A 230 36.31 30.89 -7.40
C HIS A 230 36.44 31.49 -8.80
N TRP A 231 37.44 31.01 -9.53
CA TRP A 231 37.70 31.34 -10.93
C TRP A 231 37.67 30.03 -11.74
N PRO A 232 36.97 29.98 -12.89
CA PRO A 232 36.19 31.05 -13.54
C PRO A 232 34.88 31.40 -12.80
N PRO A 233 34.27 32.56 -13.10
CA PRO A 233 32.96 32.94 -12.55
C PRO A 233 31.88 31.93 -12.97
N PRO A 234 30.91 31.62 -12.09
CA PRO A 234 29.82 30.71 -12.43
C PRO A 234 29.02 31.28 -13.60
N THR A 235 28.81 30.45 -14.61
CA THR A 235 27.97 30.70 -15.77
C THR A 235 26.53 31.03 -15.35
N ALA A 236 25.77 31.67 -16.22
CA ALA A 236 24.34 31.93 -15.99
C ALA A 236 23.57 30.64 -15.62
N SER A 237 23.98 29.49 -16.15
CA SER A 237 23.41 28.18 -15.81
C SER A 237 23.74 27.73 -14.38
N GLU A 238 24.98 27.95 -13.92
CA GLU A 238 25.41 27.59 -12.56
C GLU A 238 24.77 28.51 -11.50
N ILE A 239 24.53 29.76 -11.86
CA ILE A 239 23.75 30.70 -11.03
C ILE A 239 22.29 30.24 -10.96
N THR A 240 21.67 29.87 -12.08
CA THR A 240 20.30 29.35 -12.11
C THR A 240 20.14 28.06 -11.28
N GLN A 241 21.11 27.14 -11.32
CA GLN A 241 21.10 25.91 -10.52
C GLN A 241 21.24 26.15 -9.00
N HIS A 242 21.90 27.24 -8.59
CA HIS A 242 21.96 27.64 -7.18
C HIS A 242 20.69 28.38 -6.70
N VAL A 243 19.95 29.00 -7.64
CA VAL A 243 18.77 29.83 -7.42
C VAL A 243 17.48 29.01 -7.27
N SER A 244 17.41 27.82 -7.87
CA SER A 244 16.23 26.93 -7.81
C SER A 244 15.89 26.44 -6.40
N ARG A 245 16.84 26.40 -5.46
CA ARG A 245 16.61 26.04 -4.04
C ARG A 245 15.81 27.07 -3.23
N GLY A 246 15.43 28.20 -3.86
CA GLY A 246 14.73 29.33 -3.24
C GLY A 246 13.26 29.40 -3.62
N GLN A 247 12.56 28.27 -3.73
CA GLN A 247 11.10 28.26 -3.91
C GLN A 247 10.43 29.15 -2.85
N GLY A 248 9.58 30.08 -3.30
CA GLY A 248 8.84 30.98 -2.40
C GLY A 248 9.64 32.15 -1.81
N TYR A 249 10.66 32.65 -2.51
CA TYR A 249 11.35 33.88 -2.12
C TYR A 249 11.26 34.93 -3.23
N CYS A 250 11.16 36.20 -2.83
CA CYS A 250 11.20 37.34 -3.73
C CYS A 250 12.63 37.82 -3.96
N ASP A 251 13.15 37.70 -5.18
CA ASP A 251 14.39 38.33 -5.61
C ASP A 251 14.09 39.59 -6.42
N ARG A 252 14.15 40.75 -5.75
CA ARG A 252 13.89 42.06 -6.38
C ARG A 252 14.93 42.46 -7.42
N SER A 253 16.13 41.86 -7.39
CA SER A 253 17.19 42.18 -8.36
C SER A 253 16.90 41.65 -9.77
N ARG A 254 15.99 40.68 -9.89
CA ARG A 254 15.56 40.07 -11.15
C ARG A 254 14.30 40.72 -11.74
N LEU A 255 13.77 41.76 -11.10
CA LEU A 255 12.59 42.49 -11.58
C LEU A 255 12.99 43.67 -12.46
N THR A 256 12.19 43.95 -13.49
CA THR A 256 12.30 45.21 -14.22
C THR A 256 11.96 46.39 -13.30
N PRO A 257 12.46 47.61 -13.59
CA PRO A 257 12.10 48.79 -12.80
C PRO A 257 10.58 49.04 -12.72
N SER A 258 9.83 48.70 -13.78
CA SER A 258 8.37 48.77 -13.80
C SER A 258 7.73 47.77 -12.85
N GLU A 259 8.17 46.52 -12.85
CA GLU A 259 7.66 45.47 -11.95
C GLU A 259 7.99 45.79 -10.50
N ALA A 260 9.21 46.23 -10.22
CA ALA A 260 9.65 46.59 -8.87
C ALA A 260 8.87 47.76 -8.26
N ARG A 261 8.39 48.70 -9.09
CA ARG A 261 7.52 49.82 -8.67
C ARG A 261 6.08 49.39 -8.42
N ALA A 262 5.62 48.33 -9.08
CA ALA A 262 4.27 47.79 -8.93
C ALA A 262 4.11 46.91 -7.68
N ILE A 263 5.21 46.58 -6.99
CA ILE A 263 5.21 45.80 -5.75
C ILE A 263 5.28 46.76 -4.55
N PRO A 264 4.32 46.70 -3.61
CA PRO A 264 4.31 47.55 -2.43
C PRO A 264 5.61 47.42 -1.62
N ALA A 265 6.13 48.55 -1.11
CA ALA A 265 7.27 48.55 -0.22
C ALA A 265 6.86 48.02 1.17
N GLN A 266 6.99 46.70 1.35
CA GLN A 266 6.85 45.94 2.60
C GLN A 266 5.42 45.83 3.17
N TYR A 267 5.02 44.59 3.42
CA TYR A 267 3.97 44.22 4.36
C TYR A 267 4.52 44.46 5.78
N ASN A 268 3.84 45.32 6.55
CA ASN A 268 4.10 45.47 7.99
C ASN A 268 3.80 44.13 8.68
N PRO A 269 4.71 43.58 9.50
CA PRO A 269 4.36 42.43 10.32
C PRO A 269 3.20 42.83 11.24
N ILE A 270 2.10 42.08 11.19
CA ILE A 270 1.05 42.17 12.21
C ILE A 270 1.73 41.87 13.56
N PRO A 271 1.64 42.76 14.57
CA PRO A 271 2.15 42.47 15.91
C PRO A 271 1.36 41.30 16.52
N GLN A 272 2.08 40.48 17.28
CA GLN A 272 1.62 39.22 17.91
C GLN A 272 0.25 39.29 18.58
#